data_AF-A0AAV4CI43-F1
#
_entry.id   AF-A0AAV4CI43-F1
#
_cell.length_a   1.000
_cell.length_b   1.000
_cell.length_c   1.000
_cell.angle_alpha   90.00
_cell.angle_beta   90.00
_cell.angle_gamma   90.00
#
_symmetry.space_group_name_H-M   'P 1'
#
loop_
_entity.id
_entity.type
_entity.pdbx_description
1 polymer ?
#
loop_
_entity_poly.entity_id
_entity_poly.type
_entity_poly.pdbx_seq_one_letter_code
_entity_poly.pdbx_strand_id
1 'polypeptide(L)'
;MYVSFVLVIFKFIRSAFIEGRMMYVPYEELPNIDCLLMLFDQMQMAREMKDYWVEEELVAKIIFIFRTPDILFRITRLDLDIKPQPEKSKSHLALLSKFYEEMHNRSRWKPTKLSKFL
;
A
#
# COMPACT_ATOMS: atom_id res chain seq x y z
N MET A 1 33.71 27.68 11.08
CA MET A 1 33.22 26.96 12.29
C MET A 1 31.84 27.43 12.73
N TYR A 2 31.61 28.71 13.01
CA TYR A 2 30.27 29.19 13.42
C TYR A 2 29.21 29.03 12.31
N VAL A 3 29.49 29.53 11.11
CA VAL A 3 28.54 29.48 9.98
C VAL A 3 28.24 28.03 9.56
N SER A 4 29.23 27.15 9.53
CA SER A 4 29.02 25.72 9.21
C SER A 4 28.13 25.03 10.25
N PHE A 5 28.30 25.35 11.53
CA PHE A 5 27.48 24.80 12.62
C PHE A 5 26.03 25.27 12.53
N VAL A 6 25.82 26.58 12.32
CA VAL A 6 24.49 27.16 12.17
C VAL A 6 23.76 26.60 10.95
N LEU A 7 24.45 26.39 9.82
CA LEU A 7 23.86 25.79 8.62
C LEU A 7 23.47 24.32 8.84
N VAL A 8 24.28 23.54 9.56
CA VAL A 8 23.95 22.14 9.88
C VAL A 8 22.71 22.06 10.78
N ILE A 9 22.64 22.88 11.83
CA ILE A 9 21.47 22.94 12.72
C ILE A 9 20.22 23.36 11.94
N PHE A 10 20.34 24.39 11.11
CA PHE A 10 19.21 24.87 10.31
C PHE A 10 18.72 23.81 9.31
N LYS A 11 19.63 23.10 8.64
CA LYS A 11 19.26 21.99 7.74
C LYS A 11 18.62 20.83 8.51
N PHE A 12 19.13 20.50 9.70
CA PHE A 12 18.57 19.44 10.52
C PHE A 12 17.13 19.76 10.94
N ILE A 13 16.90 20.96 11.48
CA ILE A 13 15.55 21.43 11.86
C ILE A 13 14.65 21.45 10.62
N ARG A 14 15.12 21.99 9.48
CA ARG A 14 14.33 22.03 8.24
C ARG A 14 13.92 20.62 7.77
N SER A 15 14.85 19.68 7.78
CA SER A 15 14.60 18.32 7.31
C SER A 15 13.68 17.54 8.26
N ALA A 16 13.87 17.69 9.57
CA ALA A 16 13.04 17.06 10.58
C ALA A 16 11.58 17.52 10.54
N PHE A 17 11.33 18.82 10.31
CA PHE A 17 9.97 19.37 10.34
C PHE A 17 9.24 19.30 9.00
N ILE A 18 9.93 19.50 7.87
CA ILE A 18 9.27 19.67 6.56
C ILE A 18 9.36 18.41 5.71
N GLU A 19 10.56 17.85 5.55
CA GLU A 19 10.79 16.72 4.65
C GLU A 19 10.37 15.39 5.29
N GLY A 20 10.65 15.23 6.60
CA GLY A 20 10.26 14.04 7.35
C GLY A 20 8.74 13.86 7.37
N ARG A 21 7.99 14.87 7.82
CA ARG A 21 6.54 14.77 8.03
C ARG A 21 5.79 14.50 6.72
N MET A 22 6.18 15.12 5.61
CA MET A 22 5.46 15.06 4.34
C MET A 22 5.46 13.65 3.71
N MET A 23 6.51 12.85 3.95
CA MET A 23 6.53 11.44 3.53
C MET A 23 5.62 10.53 4.38
N TYR A 24 5.34 10.91 5.64
CA TYR A 24 4.51 10.12 6.56
C TYR A 24 3.03 10.51 6.57
N VAL A 25 2.66 11.69 6.04
CA VAL A 25 1.26 12.13 5.91
C VAL A 25 0.29 11.03 5.39
N PRO A 26 0.60 10.27 4.32
CA PRO A 26 -0.31 9.24 3.83
C PRO A 26 -0.50 8.05 4.80
N TYR A 27 0.35 7.90 5.82
CA TYR A 27 0.29 6.84 6.83
C TYR A 27 -0.19 7.35 8.21
N GLU A 28 -0.01 8.64 8.53
CA GLU A 28 -0.51 9.24 9.78
C GLU A 28 -2.02 9.53 9.72
N GLU A 29 -2.55 9.89 8.54
CA GLU A 29 -3.92 10.42 8.37
C GLU A 29 -4.90 9.35 7.83
N LEU A 30 -4.86 8.13 8.36
CA LEU A 30 -5.79 7.06 7.95
C LEU A 30 -7.12 7.15 8.70
N PRO A 31 -8.28 7.23 8.01
CA PRO A 31 -9.58 7.33 8.65
C PRO A 31 -10.06 6.05 9.38
N ASN A 32 -9.82 4.87 8.81
CA ASN A 32 -10.11 3.58 9.43
C ASN A 32 -9.09 2.51 8.95
N ILE A 33 -8.55 1.72 9.88
CA ILE A 33 -7.48 0.72 9.64
C ILE A 33 -8.00 -0.72 9.83
N ASP A 34 -9.29 -0.91 10.15
CA ASP A 34 -9.86 -2.22 10.53
C ASP A 34 -9.68 -3.29 9.45
N CYS A 35 -9.95 -2.98 8.17
CA CYS A 35 -9.74 -3.92 7.06
C CYS A 35 -8.27 -4.37 6.95
N LEU A 36 -7.31 -3.48 7.22
CA LEU A 36 -5.89 -3.81 7.19
C LEU A 36 -5.51 -4.71 8.37
N LEU A 37 -6.06 -4.42 9.57
CA LEU A 37 -5.87 -5.27 10.74
C LEU A 37 -6.43 -6.68 10.52
N MET A 38 -7.60 -6.80 9.89
CA MET A 38 -8.15 -8.10 9.51
C MET A 38 -7.21 -8.86 8.57
N LEU A 39 -6.58 -8.19 7.60
CA LEU A 39 -5.62 -8.82 6.69
C LEU A 39 -4.37 -9.33 7.42
N PHE A 40 -3.87 -8.58 8.40
CA PHE A 40 -2.76 -9.00 9.24
C PHE A 40 -3.13 -10.19 10.14
N ASP A 41 -4.36 -10.24 10.65
CA ASP A 41 -4.86 -11.36 11.43
C ASP A 41 -4.99 -12.62 10.56
N GLN A 42 -5.50 -12.51 9.34
CA GLN A 42 -5.53 -13.62 8.38
C GLN A 42 -4.13 -14.18 8.06
N MET A 43 -3.11 -13.32 7.98
CA MET A 43 -1.73 -13.76 7.80
C MET A 43 -1.23 -14.58 8.99
N GLN A 44 -1.56 -14.18 10.23
CA GLN A 44 -1.18 -14.93 11.42
C GLN A 44 -1.94 -16.27 11.49
N MET A 45 -3.23 -16.29 11.15
CA MET A 45 -3.99 -17.53 11.03
C MET A 45 -3.38 -18.49 9.99
N ALA A 46 -2.97 -17.98 8.83
CA ALA A 46 -2.30 -18.79 7.80
C ALA A 46 -0.98 -19.40 8.32
N ARG A 47 -0.23 -18.64 9.13
CA ARG A 47 1.00 -19.10 9.77
C ARG A 47 0.74 -20.19 10.82
N GLU A 48 -0.32 -20.07 11.61
CA GLU A 48 -0.73 -21.11 12.57
C GLU A 48 -1.13 -22.41 11.86
N MET A 49 -1.79 -22.29 10.70
CA MET A 49 -2.15 -23.43 9.85
C MET A 49 -0.97 -23.99 9.04
N LYS A 50 0.18 -23.31 9.02
CA LYS A 50 1.37 -23.64 8.22
C LYS A 50 1.09 -23.73 6.71
N ASP A 51 0.11 -22.95 6.22
CA ASP A 51 -0.18 -22.86 4.80
C ASP A 51 0.59 -21.69 4.17
N TYR A 52 1.80 -21.99 3.71
CA TYR A 52 2.73 -20.98 3.19
C TYR A 52 2.29 -20.41 1.84
N TRP A 53 1.47 -21.13 1.05
CA TRP A 53 1.00 -20.65 -0.24
C TRP A 53 0.04 -19.46 -0.06
N VAL A 54 -0.86 -19.58 0.92
CA VAL A 54 -1.80 -18.51 1.29
C VAL A 54 -1.07 -17.36 1.99
N GLU A 55 -0.11 -17.66 2.88
CA GLU A 55 0.72 -16.63 3.52
C GLU A 55 1.44 -15.75 2.47
N GLU A 56 2.05 -16.36 1.45
CA GLU A 56 2.74 -15.64 0.39
C GLU A 56 1.80 -14.71 -0.40
N GLU A 57 0.60 -15.16 -0.76
CA GLU A 57 -0.37 -14.33 -1.47
C GLU A 57 -0.88 -13.15 -0.61
N LEU A 58 -1.15 -13.39 0.68
CA LEU A 58 -1.57 -12.34 1.62
C LEU A 58 -0.46 -11.30 1.83
N VAL A 59 0.79 -11.73 1.98
CA VAL A 59 1.94 -10.85 2.12
C VAL A 59 2.16 -10.02 0.85
N ALA A 60 2.05 -10.63 -0.33
CA ALA A 60 2.14 -9.91 -1.60
C ALA A 60 1.07 -8.81 -1.71
N LYS A 61 -0.16 -9.09 -1.26
CA LYS A 61 -1.27 -8.15 -1.23
C LYS A 61 -0.98 -6.96 -0.30
N ILE A 62 -0.45 -7.22 0.90
CA ILE A 62 -0.05 -6.18 1.86
C ILE A 62 1.04 -5.27 1.28
N ILE A 63 2.13 -5.85 0.75
CA ILE A 63 3.24 -5.08 0.15
C ILE A 63 2.72 -4.18 -0.98
N PHE A 64 1.83 -4.70 -1.80
CA PHE A 64 1.25 -3.96 -2.91
C PHE A 64 0.41 -2.75 -2.43
N ILE A 65 -0.42 -2.95 -1.40
CA ILE A 65 -1.22 -1.88 -0.79
C ILE A 65 -0.32 -0.77 -0.24
N PHE A 66 0.74 -1.12 0.51
CA PHE A 66 1.66 -0.13 1.07
C PHE A 66 2.51 0.60 0.03
N ARG A 67 2.78 -0.02 -1.12
CA ARG A 67 3.53 0.62 -2.20
C ARG A 67 2.75 1.72 -2.91
N THR A 68 1.41 1.69 -2.85
CA THR A 68 0.55 2.63 -3.55
C THR A 68 -0.39 3.35 -2.57
N PRO A 69 -0.08 4.59 -2.15
CA PRO A 69 -0.85 5.28 -1.13
C PRO A 69 -2.31 5.55 -1.56
N ASP A 70 -2.59 5.64 -2.86
CA ASP A 70 -3.96 5.77 -3.38
C ASP A 70 -4.85 4.58 -3.05
N ILE A 71 -4.29 3.36 -3.09
CA ILE A 71 -5.03 2.12 -2.80
C ILE A 71 -5.27 2.01 -1.31
N LEU A 72 -4.23 2.27 -0.51
CA LEU A 72 -4.33 2.31 0.95
C LEU A 72 -5.47 3.24 1.39
N PHE A 73 -5.51 4.46 0.85
CA PHE A 73 -6.55 5.42 1.20
C PHE A 73 -7.95 5.00 0.75
N ARG A 74 -8.08 4.41 -0.44
CA ARG A 74 -9.35 3.87 -0.93
C ARG A 74 -9.88 2.77 -0.02
N ILE A 75 -9.03 1.86 0.44
CA ILE A 75 -9.41 0.78 1.36
C ILE A 75 -9.92 1.36 2.68
N THR A 76 -9.16 2.28 3.27
CA THR A 76 -9.47 2.87 4.59
C THR A 76 -10.74 3.73 4.62
N ARG A 77 -11.18 4.23 3.46
CA ARG A 77 -12.43 5.01 3.33
C ARG A 77 -13.68 4.17 3.09
N LEU A 78 -13.53 2.94 2.60
CA LEU A 78 -14.68 2.06 2.30
C LEU A 78 -15.45 1.66 3.57
N ASP A 79 -14.75 1.51 4.70
CA ASP A 79 -15.36 1.11 5.97
C ASP A 79 -16.11 2.26 6.68
N LEU A 80 -15.84 3.52 6.31
CA LEU A 80 -16.57 4.67 6.85
C LEU A 80 -17.96 4.87 6.22
N ASP A 81 -18.25 4.26 5.06
CA ASP A 81 -19.51 4.45 4.35
C ASP A 81 -20.61 3.49 4.88
N ILE A 82 -20.80 3.48 6.22
CA ILE A 82 -21.97 2.87 6.87
C ILE A 82 -23.20 3.75 6.63
N LYS A 83 -23.56 3.90 5.35
CA LYS A 83 -24.94 3.81 4.89
C LYS A 83 -24.92 2.68 3.86
N PRO A 84 -25.64 1.56 4.09
CA PRO A 84 -25.58 0.41 3.19
C PRO A 84 -26.08 0.82 1.80
N GLN A 85 -25.14 1.17 0.92
CA GLN A 85 -25.34 1.34 -0.51
C GLN A 85 -24.64 0.15 -1.19
N PRO A 86 -25.33 -1.00 -1.32
CA PRO A 86 -24.75 -2.25 -1.80
C PRO A 86 -24.24 -2.19 -3.25
N GLU A 87 -24.54 -1.12 -4.01
CA GLU A 87 -24.12 -0.93 -5.40
C GLU A 87 -22.73 -0.31 -5.55
N LYS A 88 -22.32 0.60 -4.66
CA LYS A 88 -21.03 1.30 -4.77
C LYS A 88 -19.87 0.42 -4.30
N SER A 89 -20.10 -0.39 -3.26
CA SER A 89 -19.09 -1.33 -2.76
C SER A 89 -18.72 -2.37 -3.83
N LYS A 90 -19.70 -2.96 -4.52
CA LYS A 90 -19.46 -3.96 -5.57
C LYS A 90 -18.76 -3.39 -6.80
N SER A 91 -19.15 -2.19 -7.23
CA SER A 91 -18.50 -1.52 -8.37
C SER A 91 -17.06 -1.12 -8.04
N HIS A 92 -16.80 -0.64 -6.81
CA HIS A 92 -15.45 -0.26 -6.40
C HIS A 92 -14.56 -1.47 -6.12
N LEU A 93 -15.08 -2.56 -5.55
CA LEU A 93 -14.36 -3.83 -5.40
C LEU A 93 -14.03 -4.47 -6.76
N ALA A 94 -14.93 -4.37 -7.74
CA ALA A 94 -14.67 -4.81 -9.12
C ALA A 94 -13.63 -3.91 -9.82
N LEU A 95 -13.59 -2.61 -9.51
CA LEU A 95 -12.54 -1.72 -9.98
C LEU A 95 -11.19 -2.03 -9.31
N LEU A 96 -11.18 -2.30 -8.01
CA LEU A 96 -9.98 -2.67 -7.27
C LEU A 96 -9.42 -4.02 -7.74
N SER A 97 -10.27 -5.03 -7.99
CA SER A 97 -9.80 -6.31 -8.53
C SER A 97 -9.28 -6.18 -9.96
N LYS A 98 -9.96 -5.42 -10.84
CA LYS A 98 -9.47 -5.11 -12.18
C LYS A 98 -8.15 -4.33 -12.13
N PHE A 99 -8.03 -3.37 -11.23
CA PHE A 99 -6.84 -2.56 -11.05
C PHE A 99 -5.67 -3.37 -10.45
N TYR A 100 -5.97 -4.29 -9.52
CA TYR A 100 -4.99 -5.22 -8.96
C TYR A 100 -4.45 -6.17 -10.04
N GLU A 101 -5.33 -6.74 -10.87
CA GLU A 101 -4.96 -7.53 -12.03
C GLU A 101 -4.13 -6.74 -13.04
N GLU A 102 -4.52 -5.50 -13.33
CA GLU A 102 -3.79 -4.63 -14.26
C GLU A 102 -2.40 -4.27 -13.74
N MET A 103 -2.27 -3.99 -12.45
CA MET A 103 -1.01 -3.70 -11.79
C MET A 103 -0.11 -4.95 -11.66
N HIS A 104 -0.68 -6.11 -11.33
CA HIS A 104 0.01 -7.39 -11.30
C HIS A 104 0.51 -7.80 -12.71
N ASN A 105 -0.26 -7.48 -13.75
CA ASN A 105 0.15 -7.70 -15.14
C ASN A 105 1.24 -6.71 -15.60
N ARG A 106 1.25 -5.47 -15.07
CA ARG A 106 2.29 -4.46 -15.34
C ARG A 106 3.64 -4.77 -14.69
N SER A 107 3.65 -5.46 -13.55
CA SER A 107 4.87 -5.88 -12.86
C SER A 107 5.48 -7.18 -13.41
N ARG A 108 4.77 -7.90 -14.28
CA ARG A 108 5.33 -9.04 -15.04
C ARG A 108 6.22 -8.51 -16.15
N TRP A 109 7.54 -8.60 -15.97
CA TRP A 109 8.49 -8.52 -17.08
C TRP A 109 8.08 -9.58 -18.11
N LYS A 110 7.55 -9.16 -19.27
CA LYS A 110 7.31 -10.09 -20.37
C LYS A 110 8.66 -10.35 -21.01
N PRO A 111 9.15 -11.61 -21.09
CA PRO A 111 10.21 -11.92 -22.03
C PRO A 111 9.62 -11.64 -23.41
N THR A 112 9.89 -10.44 -23.94
CA THR A 112 9.56 -10.10 -25.31
C THR A 112 10.27 -11.09 -26.21
N LYS A 113 9.47 -11.85 -26.95
CA LYS A 113 9.82 -12.79 -28.03
C LYS A 113 11.17 -12.45 -28.69
N LEU A 114 12.26 -12.99 -28.17
CA LEU A 114 13.59 -12.98 -28.78
C LEU A 114 13.83 -14.24 -29.65
N SER A 115 12.80 -15.04 -29.92
CA SER A 115 12.87 -16.20 -30.81
C SER A 115 12.39 -15.94 -32.25
N LYS A 116 12.21 -14.67 -32.64
CA LYS A 116 11.85 -14.29 -34.01
C LYS A 116 13.00 -13.67 -34.82
N PHE A 117 14.21 -13.66 -34.26
CA PHE A 117 15.43 -13.12 -34.89
C PHE A 117 16.62 -14.10 -34.84
N LEU A 118 16.36 -15.39 -34.70
CA LEU A 118 17.32 -16.47 -34.93
C LEU A 118 16.71 -17.47 -35.91
#